data_AF-A0A0U1KZ94-F1
#
_entry.id   AF-A0A0U1KZ94-F1
#
_cell.length_a   1.000
_cell.length_b   1.000
_cell.length_c   1.000
_cell.angle_alpha   90.00
_cell.angle_beta   90.00
_cell.angle_gamma   90.00
#
_symmetry.space_group_name_H-M   'P 1'
#
loop_
_entity.id
_entity.type
_entity.pdbx_description
1 polymer ?
#
loop_
_entity_poly.entity_id
_entity_poly.type
_entity_poly.pdbx_seq_one_letter_code
_entity_poly.pdbx_strand_id
1 'polypeptide(L)' 'MNSRYLDYKKQETELYNEIWQLSEELDRLDKEGKDTTDISQRFGEVLKEFILFRQQEAKPR' A
#
# COMPACT_ATOMS: atom_id res chain seq x y z
N MET A 1 6.70 -25.93 2.35
CA MET A 1 6.64 -24.45 2.42
C MET A 1 5.71 -24.07 3.56
N ASN A 2 6.16 -23.22 4.48
CA ASN A 2 5.39 -22.82 5.67
C ASN A 2 4.21 -21.92 5.25
N SER A 3 2.97 -22.30 5.61
CA SER A 3 1.74 -21.56 5.30
C SER A 3 1.84 -20.05 5.60
N ARG A 4 2.52 -19.68 6.69
CA ARG A 4 2.73 -18.28 7.11
C ARG A 4 3.53 -17.45 6.09
N TYR A 5 4.46 -18.07 5.37
CA TYR A 5 5.25 -17.37 4.34
C TYR A 5 4.42 -17.09 3.09
N LEU A 6 3.47 -17.98 2.77
CA LEU A 6 2.58 -17.81 1.63
C LEU A 6 1.55 -16.68 1.91
N ASP A 7 0.97 -16.68 3.11
CA ASP A 7 0.05 -15.62 3.54
C ASP A 7 0.77 -14.26 3.59
N TYR A 8 2.00 -14.24 4.07
CA TYR A 8 2.85 -13.04 4.08
C TYR A 8 3.09 -12.48 2.67
N LYS A 9 3.51 -13.33 1.73
CA LYS A 9 3.77 -12.92 0.34
C LYS A 9 2.50 -12.44 -0.38
N LYS A 10 1.35 -13.03 -0.04
CA LYS A 10 0.05 -12.61 -0.56
C LYS A 10 -0.31 -11.21 -0.05
N GLN A 11 -0.19 -10.98 1.25
CA GLN A 11 -0.48 -9.69 1.87
C GLN A 11 0.48 -8.59 1.38
N GLU A 12 1.76 -8.91 1.19
CA GLU A 12 2.73 -8.00 0.57
C GLU A 12 2.30 -7.59 -0.85
N THR A 13 1.88 -8.56 -1.66
CA THR A 13 1.45 -8.33 -3.04
C THR A 13 0.16 -7.49 -3.11
N GLU A 14 -0.77 -7.73 -2.20
CA GLU A 14 -2.01 -6.96 -2.07
C GLU A 14 -1.70 -5.48 -1.75
N LEU A 15 -0.83 -5.21 -0.78
CA LEU A 15 -0.41 -3.85 -0.44
C LEU A 15 0.30 -3.15 -1.61
N TYR A 16 1.19 -3.84 -2.33
CA TYR A 16 1.85 -3.26 -3.50
C TYR A 16 0.87 -2.94 -4.63
N ASN A 17 -0.10 -3.82 -4.89
CA ASN A 17 -1.13 -3.57 -5.88
C ASN A 17 -2.01 -2.36 -5.51
N GLU A 18 -2.40 -2.25 -4.24
CA GLU A 18 -3.23 -1.15 -3.76
C GLU A 18 -2.49 0.20 -3.82
N ILE A 19 -1.21 0.23 -3.43
CA ILE A 19 -0.34 1.41 -3.61
C ILE A 19 -0.23 1.77 -5.10
N TRP A 20 -0.05 0.79 -5.98
CA TRP A 20 0.05 1.05 -7.42
C TRP A 20 -1.23 1.68 -7.96
N GLN A 21 -2.40 1.10 -7.65
CA GLN A 21 -3.69 1.59 -8.13
C GLN A 21 -3.98 3.02 -7.65
N LEU A 22 -3.74 3.30 -6.36
CA LEU A 22 -3.94 4.64 -5.82
C LEU A 22 -2.97 5.66 -6.43
N SER A 23 -1.76 5.24 -6.80
CA SER A 23 -0.79 6.11 -7.49
C SER A 23 -1.27 6.48 -8.89
N GLU A 24 -1.79 5.50 -9.65
CA GLU A 24 -2.36 5.75 -10.98
C GLU A 24 -3.62 6.64 -10.89
N GLU A 25 -4.46 6.42 -9.89
CA GLU A 25 -5.66 7.23 -9.70
C GLU A 25 -5.32 8.68 -9.30
N LEU A 26 -4.33 8.87 -8.42
CA LEU A 26 -3.85 10.18 -8.03
C LEU A 26 -3.22 10.93 -9.22
N ASP A 27 -2.38 10.27 -10.02
CA ASP A 27 -1.80 10.85 -11.24
C ASP A 27 -2.88 11.23 -12.26
N ARG A 28 -3.93 10.40 -12.42
CA ARG A 28 -5.07 10.73 -13.28
C ARG A 28 -5.82 11.95 -12.78
N LEU A 29 -6.15 12.01 -11.48
CA LEU A 29 -6.89 13.13 -10.91
C LEU A 29 -6.08 14.44 -10.95
N ASP A 30 -4.79 14.37 -10.69
CA ASP A 30 -3.87 15.53 -10.77
C ASP A 30 -3.84 16.09 -12.19
N LYS A 31 -3.70 15.23 -13.21
CA LYS A 31 -3.78 15.61 -14.63
C LYS A 31 -5.13 16.21 -15.02
N GLU A 32 -6.22 15.73 -14.42
CA GLU A 32 -7.56 16.26 -14.63
C GLU A 32 -7.84 17.55 -13.83
N GLY A 33 -6.89 17.99 -12.99
CA GLY A 33 -7.05 19.16 -12.11
C GLY A 33 -8.15 18.97 -11.07
N LYS A 34 -8.47 17.72 -10.72
CA LYS A 34 -9.49 17.36 -9.74
C LYS A 34 -8.91 17.37 -8.33
N ASP A 35 -9.78 17.52 -7.35
CA ASP A 35 -9.37 17.40 -5.95
C ASP A 35 -8.83 16.00 -5.66
N THR A 36 -7.61 15.94 -5.16
CA THR A 36 -6.91 14.70 -4.79
C THR A 36 -6.87 14.48 -3.29
N THR A 37 -7.56 15.31 -2.49
CA THR A 37 -7.51 15.26 -1.02
C THR A 37 -7.94 13.89 -0.48
N ASP A 38 -9.07 13.35 -0.96
CA ASP A 38 -9.57 12.03 -0.55
C ASP A 38 -8.60 10.89 -0.91
N ILE A 39 -8.07 10.88 -2.14
CA ILE A 39 -7.10 9.85 -2.57
C ILE A 39 -5.80 9.98 -1.78
N SER A 40 -5.32 11.20 -1.55
CA SER A 40 -4.10 11.45 -0.77
C SER A 40 -4.23 10.97 0.68
N GLN A 41 -5.42 11.11 1.27
CA GLN A 41 -5.71 10.58 2.61
C GLN A 41 -5.67 9.06 2.64
N ARG A 42 -6.38 8.39 1.72
CA ARG A 42 -6.36 6.92 1.60
C ARG A 42 -4.96 6.39 1.31
N PHE A 43 -4.22 7.06 0.44
CA PHE A 43 -2.83 6.72 0.14
C PHE A 43 -1.95 6.79 1.39
N GLY A 44 -2.14 7.81 2.22
CA GLY A 44 -1.45 7.94 3.50
C GLY A 44 -1.78 6.81 4.49
N GLU A 45 -3.00 6.30 4.49
CA GLU A 45 -3.40 5.15 5.32
C GLU A 45 -2.74 3.85 4.84
N VAL A 46 -2.82 3.55 3.54
CA VAL A 46 -2.21 2.35 2.95
C VAL A 46 -0.68 2.36 3.12
N LEU A 47 -0.02 3.51 2.99
CA LEU A 47 1.41 3.63 3.26
C LEU A 47 1.77 3.39 4.73
N LYS A 48 0.92 3.81 5.68
CA LYS A 48 1.13 3.49 7.11
C LYS A 48 1.03 1.98 7.34
N GLU A 49 0.03 1.32 6.76
CA GLU A 49 -0.10 -0.14 6.84
C GLU A 49 1.12 -0.86 6.25
N PHE A 50 1.61 -0.40 5.10
CA PHE A 50 2.81 -0.93 4.48
C PHE A 50 4.06 -0.76 5.36
N ILE A 51 4.23 0.40 5.98
CA ILE A 51 5.34 0.65 6.92
C ILE A 51 5.24 -0.28 8.13
N LEU A 52 4.04 -0.45 8.71
CA LEU A 52 3.82 -1.35 9.84
C LEU A 52 4.07 -2.81 9.46
N PHE A 53 3.67 -3.22 8.26
CA PHE A 53 3.95 -4.55 7.70
C PHE A 53 5.46 -4.80 7.58
N ARG A 54 6.20 -3.86 7.00
CA ARG A 54 7.68 -3.93 6.92
C ARG A 54 8.37 -3.90 8.28
N GLN A 55 7.86 -3.14 9.24
CA GLN A 55 8.42 -3.11 10.60
C GLN A 55 8.23 -4.44 11.34
N GLN A 56 7.14 -5.16 11.09
CA GLN A 56 6.96 -6.51 11.60
C GLN A 56 7.98 -7.50 11.00
N GLU A 57 8.40 -7.27 9.76
CA GLU A 57 9.48 -8.03 9.11
C GLU A 57 10.87 -7.66 9.67
N ALA A 58 11.10 -6.38 9.99
CA ALA A 58 12.39 -5.85 10.46
C ALA A 58 12.67 -6.09 11.95
N LYS A 59 11.68 -6.52 12.76
CA LYS A 59 11.93 -6.95 14.14
C LYS A 59 12.66 -8.30 14.12
N PRO A 60 13.95 -8.36 14.51
CA PRO A 60 14.60 -9.64 14.71
C PRO A 60 13.88 -10.33 15.88
N ARG A 61 13.41 -11.56 15.65
CA ARG A 61 12.97 -12.43 16.73
C ARG A 61 14.15 -12.80 17.63
#